data_AF-A0A2Z6NPC2-F1
#
_entry.id   AF-A0A2Z6NPC2-F1
#
_cell.length_a   1.000
_cell.length_b   1.000
_cell.length_c   1.000
_cell.angle_alpha   90.00
_cell.angle_beta   90.00
_cell.angle_gamma   90.00
#
_symmetry.space_group_name_H-M   'P 1'
#
loop_
_entity.id
_entity.type
_entity.pdbx_description
1 polymer ?
#
loop_
_entity_poly.entity_id
_entity_poly.type
_entity_poly.pdbx_seq_one_letter_code
_entity_poly.pdbx_strand_id
1 'polypeptide(L)'
;MEYFDIRKTCDGPLCYDFSKVHTFLNQKKVRDALGVGDLEFFICSEEVYDAMKEDWFRNLEVDIPSLLEDGIKVLVYAGEFDLACNWLGE
;
A
#
# COMPACT_ATOMS: atom_id res chain seq x y z
N MET A 1 -16.24 -7.41 -4.33
CA MET A 1 -16.52 -6.35 -3.33
C MET A 1 -15.33 -5.43 -3.36
N GLU A 2 -15.53 -4.11 -3.27
CA GLU A 2 -14.40 -3.19 -3.13
C GLU A 2 -14.02 -3.13 -1.65
N TYR A 3 -12.76 -3.42 -1.32
CA TYR A 3 -12.22 -3.40 0.04
C TYR A 3 -11.72 -2.02 0.45
N PHE A 4 -11.28 -1.17 -0.48
CA PHE A 4 -10.69 0.13 -0.14
C PHE A 4 -11.68 1.30 -0.20
N ASP A 5 -12.87 1.11 -0.80
CA ASP A 5 -13.98 2.07 -0.77
C ASP A 5 -15.33 1.34 -0.90
N ILE A 6 -16.02 1.11 0.23
CA ILE A 6 -17.30 0.37 0.28
C ILE A 6 -18.43 1.03 -0.52
N ARG A 7 -18.28 2.29 -0.94
CA ARG A 7 -19.28 3.01 -1.75
C ARG A 7 -19.18 2.65 -3.23
N LYS A 8 -18.11 1.97 -3.65
CA LYS A 8 -17.82 1.65 -5.04
C LYS A 8 -17.98 0.16 -5.33
N THR A 9 -18.20 -0.13 -6.61
CA THR A 9 -18.01 -1.48 -7.14
C THR A 9 -16.58 -1.63 -7.63
N CYS A 10 -15.97 -2.78 -7.35
CA CYS A 10 -14.63 -3.12 -7.81
C CYS A 10 -14.56 -3.15 -9.34
N ASP A 11 -13.63 -2.40 -9.93
CA ASP A 11 -13.35 -2.39 -11.37
C ASP A 11 -11.89 -2.76 -11.63
N GLY A 12 -11.66 -3.89 -12.30
CA GLY A 12 -10.32 -4.40 -12.60
C GLY A 12 -9.56 -5.04 -11.42
N PRO A 13 -8.29 -5.45 -11.64
CA PRO A 13 -7.41 -5.97 -10.59
C PRO A 13 -7.14 -4.90 -9.54
N LEU A 14 -7.15 -5.27 -8.25
CA LEU A 14 -7.00 -4.33 -7.12
C LEU A 14 -8.09 -3.23 -7.06
N CYS A 15 -9.19 -3.40 -7.78
CA CYS A 15 -10.37 -2.53 -7.76
C CYS A 15 -10.16 -1.07 -8.20
N TYR A 16 -9.00 -0.75 -8.79
CA TYR A 16 -8.69 0.54 -9.40
C TYR A 16 -7.90 0.36 -10.71
N ASP A 17 -8.09 1.29 -11.65
CA ASP A 17 -7.31 1.33 -12.89
C ASP A 17 -5.91 1.93 -12.68
N PHE A 18 -4.91 1.05 -12.58
CA PHE A 18 -3.50 1.42 -12.50
C PHE A 18 -2.78 1.46 -13.86
N SER A 19 -3.48 1.24 -14.98
CA SER A 19 -2.87 1.13 -16.31
C SER A 19 -2.03 2.36 -16.67
N LYS A 20 -2.52 3.56 -16.35
CA LYS A 20 -1.83 4.82 -16.66
C LYS A 20 -0.49 4.93 -15.94
N VAL A 21 -0.44 4.56 -14.66
CA VAL A 21 0.79 4.59 -13.86
C VAL A 21 1.77 3.55 -14.38
N HIS A 22 1.29 2.31 -14.59
CA HIS A 22 2.09 1.23 -15.14
C HIS A 22 2.70 1.59 -16.50
N THR A 23 1.89 2.10 -17.43
CA THR A 23 2.36 2.52 -18.76
C THR A 23 3.35 3.67 -18.65
N PHE A 24 3.07 4.69 -17.83
CA PHE A 24 3.93 5.87 -17.71
C PHE A 24 5.32 5.50 -17.16
N LEU A 25 5.37 4.74 -16.07
CA LEU A 25 6.62 4.38 -15.40
C LEU A 25 7.48 3.42 -16.23
N ASN A 26 6.87 2.62 -17.11
CA ASN A 26 7.59 1.73 -18.02
C ASN A 26 8.06 2.38 -19.33
N GLN A 27 7.74 3.65 -19.58
CA GLN A 27 8.29 4.37 -20.74
C GLN A 27 9.81 4.50 -20.60
N LYS A 28 10.56 4.17 -21.66
CA LYS A 28 12.03 4.30 -21.65
C LYS A 28 12.49 5.68 -21.21
N LYS A 29 11.87 6.75 -21.73
CA LYS A 29 12.21 8.13 -21.35
C LYS A 29 12.04 8.40 -19.86
N VAL A 30 11.01 7.83 -19.23
CA VAL A 30 10.74 7.99 -17.80
C VAL A 30 11.75 7.18 -16.98
N ARG A 31 12.02 5.93 -17.37
CA ARG A 31 13.05 5.10 -16.72
C ARG A 31 14.46 5.70 -16.83
N ASP A 32 14.81 6.23 -18.00
CA ASP A 32 16.07 6.94 -18.23
C ASP A 32 16.18 8.18 -17.31
N ALA A 33 15.10 8.94 -17.15
CA ALA A 33 15.06 10.11 -16.28
C ALA A 33 15.16 9.76 -14.79
N LEU A 34 14.62 8.62 -14.37
CA LEU A 34 14.70 8.12 -12.99
C LEU A 34 16.00 7.37 -12.70
N GLY A 35 16.76 6.97 -13.74
CA GLY A 35 18.02 6.24 -13.59
C GLY A 35 17.86 4.79 -13.13
N VAL A 36 16.72 4.14 -13.43
CA VAL A 36 16.39 2.78 -12.96
C VAL A 36 16.78 1.67 -13.96
N GLY A 37 17.43 2.04 -15.07
CA GLY A 37 17.82 1.08 -16.12
C GLY A 37 16.62 0.41 -16.79
N ASP A 38 16.73 -0.89 -17.01
CA ASP A 38 15.73 -1.69 -17.71
C ASP A 38 14.72 -2.38 -16.78
N LEU A 39 14.70 -2.03 -15.49
CA LEU A 39 13.73 -2.56 -14.53
C LEU A 39 12.30 -2.30 -15.04
N GLU A 40 11.47 -3.33 -14.97
CA GLU A 40 10.04 -3.23 -15.23
C GLU A 40 9.32 -2.86 -13.94
N PHE A 41 8.44 -1.87 -14.04
CA PHE A 41 7.62 -1.43 -12.93
C PHE A 41 6.33 -2.27 -12.84
N PHE A 42 6.06 -2.79 -11.65
CA PHE A 42 4.80 -3.42 -11.26
C PHE A 42 4.23 -2.71 -10.03
N ILE A 43 2.90 -2.75 -9.86
CA ILE A 43 2.21 -2.09 -8.74
C ILE A 43 2.49 -2.82 -7.41
N CYS A 44 2.43 -4.15 -7.42
CA CYS A 44 2.73 -5.02 -6.29
C CYS A 44 3.51 -6.24 -6.79
N SER A 45 4.43 -6.76 -5.96
CA SER A 45 5.16 -8.00 -6.24
C SER A 45 4.58 -9.15 -5.43
N GLU A 46 4.11 -10.19 -6.11
CA GLU A 46 3.61 -11.41 -5.45
C GLU A 46 4.74 -12.16 -4.72
N GLU A 47 5.95 -12.16 -5.27
CA GLU A 47 7.11 -12.81 -4.65
C GLU A 47 7.42 -12.21 -3.27
N VAL A 48 7.40 -10.88 -3.17
CA VAL A 48 7.65 -10.18 -1.90
C VAL A 48 6.49 -10.41 -0.94
N TYR A 49 5.25 -10.36 -1.42
CA TYR A 49 4.08 -10.65 -0.61
C TYR A 49 4.14 -12.06 0.01
N ASP A 50 4.45 -13.07 -0.80
CA ASP A 50 4.56 -14.46 -0.35
C ASP A 50 5.70 -14.67 0.64
N ALA A 51 6.82 -13.95 0.47
CA ALA A 51 7.95 -13.99 1.39
C ALA A 51 7.62 -13.37 2.77
N MET A 52 6.70 -12.43 2.84
CA MET A 52 6.37 -11.68 4.06
C MET A 52 5.04 -12.08 4.71
N LYS A 53 4.27 -13.00 4.13
CA LYS A 53 2.92 -13.34 4.59
C LYS A 53 2.81 -13.78 6.05
N GLU A 54 3.87 -14.37 6.60
CA GLU A 54 3.89 -14.88 7.99
C GLU A 54 3.98 -13.74 9.02
N ASP A 55 4.39 -12.54 8.61
CA ASP A 55 4.46 -11.37 9.50
C ASP A 55 3.09 -10.75 9.79
N TRP A 56 2.02 -11.18 9.10
CA TRP A 56 0.69 -10.55 9.17
C TRP A 56 0.10 -10.50 10.58
N PHE A 57 0.35 -11.53 11.39
CA PHE A 57 -0.17 -11.62 12.76
C PHE A 57 0.81 -11.14 13.83
N ARG A 58 1.94 -10.54 13.44
CA ARG A 58 2.87 -9.96 14.38
C ARG A 58 2.24 -8.72 15.02
N ASN A 59 2.11 -8.72 16.35
CA ASN A 59 1.64 -7.55 17.07
C ASN A 59 2.74 -6.47 17.13
N LEU A 60 2.54 -5.38 16.39
CA LEU A 60 3.43 -4.22 16.36
C LEU A 60 2.93 -3.05 17.22
N GLU A 61 1.69 -3.12 17.72
CA GLU A 61 1.09 -2.06 18.54
C GLU A 61 1.86 -1.85 19.85
N VAL A 62 2.45 -2.94 20.39
CA VAL A 62 3.20 -2.94 21.64
C VAL A 62 4.42 -2.03 21.64
N ASP A 63 4.92 -1.64 20.46
CA ASP A 63 6.09 -0.77 20.32
C ASP A 63 5.71 0.72 20.36
N ILE A 64 4.44 1.07 20.13
CA ILE A 64 3.96 2.46 20.08
C ILE A 64 4.22 3.22 21.39
N PRO A 65 3.95 2.66 22.60
CA PRO A 65 4.20 3.38 23.85
C PRO A 65 5.66 3.84 24.03
N SER A 66 6.63 2.97 23.70
CA SER A 66 8.06 3.33 23.80
C SER A 66 8.40 4.50 22.88
N LEU A 67 7.83 4.54 21.66
CA LEU A 67 8.07 5.62 20.71
C LEU A 67 7.51 6.95 21.23
N LEU A 68 6.35 6.92 21.89
CA LEU A 68 5.73 8.11 22.48
C LEU A 68 6.52 8.63 23.68
N GLU A 69 7.04 7.74 24.53
CA GLU A 69 7.89 8.09 25.68
C GLU A 69 9.20 8.77 25.25
N ASP A 70 9.76 8.36 24.10
CA ASP A 70 10.92 8.99 23.46
C ASP A 70 10.59 10.36 22.80
N GLY A 71 9.34 10.82 22.92
CA GLY A 71 8.89 12.13 22.42
C GLY A 71 8.56 12.16 20.93
N ILE A 72 8.42 10.99 20.28
CA ILE A 72 8.00 10.91 18.88
C ILE A 72 6.51 11.18 18.79
N LYS A 73 6.11 12.14 17.96
CA LYS A 73 4.70 12.47 17.75
C LYS A 73 4.10 11.53 16.70
N VAL A 74 2.98 10.91 17.02
CA VAL A 74 2.25 9.97 16.15
C VAL A 74 0.90 10.55 15.75
N LEU A 75 0.52 10.37 14.49
CA LEU A 75 -0.82 10.66 13.97
C LEU A 75 -1.34 9.40 13.27
N VAL A 76 -2.38 8.79 13.83
CA VAL A 76 -3.13 7.70 13.20
C VAL A 76 -4.33 8.33 12.50
N TYR A 77 -4.50 8.05 11.20
CA TYR A 77 -5.62 8.55 10.40
C TYR A 77 -6.20 7.41 9.57
N ALA A 78 -7.52 7.34 9.50
CA ALA A 78 -8.25 6.30 8.80
C ALA A 78 -9.35 6.89 7.92
N GLY A 79 -9.59 6.27 6.75
CA GLY A 79 -10.69 6.65 5.87
C GLY A 79 -12.01 6.06 6.35
N GLU A 80 -13.07 6.88 6.38
CA GLU A 80 -14.40 6.44 6.85
C GLU A 80 -14.99 5.27 6.05
N PHE A 81 -14.64 5.16 4.77
CA PHE A 81 -15.22 4.20 3.82
C PHE A 81 -14.27 3.05 3.43
N ASP A 82 -13.10 2.94 4.06
CA ASP A 82 -12.17 1.83 3.86
C ASP A 82 -12.60 0.63 4.71
N LEU A 83 -12.72 -0.54 4.10
CA LEU A 83 -13.04 -1.79 4.80
C LEU A 83 -11.77 -2.57 5.16
N ALA A 84 -10.69 -2.45 4.39
CA ALA A 84 -9.45 -3.18 4.59
C ALA A 84 -8.77 -2.76 5.91
N CYS A 85 -8.68 -1.44 6.15
CA CYS A 85 -8.15 -0.83 7.37
C CYS A 85 -9.20 0.15 7.92
N ASN A 86 -10.27 -0.41 8.49
CA ASN A 86 -11.45 0.37 8.86
C ASN A 86 -11.22 1.21 10.12
N TRP A 87 -11.80 2.42 10.14
CA TRP A 87 -11.66 3.38 11.24
C TRP A 87 -12.24 2.92 12.59
N LEU A 88 -13.06 1.86 12.63
CA LEU A 88 -13.59 1.29 13.87
C LEU A 88 -12.63 0.27 14.51
N GLY A 89 -11.74 -0.31 13.72
CA GLY A 89 -10.75 -1.30 14.17
C GLY A 89 -9.39 -0.70 14.52
N GLU A 90 -9.16 0.55 14.12
CA GLU A 90 -8.02 1.39 14.53
C GLU A 90 -8.22 1.98 15.93
#